data_AF-A0A0B1S0W9-F1
#
_entry.id   AF-A0A0B1S0W9-F1
#
_cell.length_a   1.000
_cell.length_b   1.000
_cell.length_c   1.000
_cell.angle_alpha   90.00
_cell.angle_beta   90.00
_cell.angle_gamma   90.00
#
_symmetry.space_group_name_H-M   'P 1'
#
loop_
_entity.id
_entity.type
_entity.pdbx_description
1 polymer ?
#
loop_
_entity_poly.entity_id
_entity_poly.type
_entity_poly.pdbx_seq_one_letter_code
_entity_poly.pdbx_strand_id
1 'polypeptide(L)'
;YDRDIVLTILKLYQLNPDKYDEGIVRLVLLKTLMVLPSADFALAKCLIDSNRLGSQELKRVLDLGSVLESCDFAIFWSLMKGEYKPTTDISERFKIPQEVARMVKSVAGFEEAVRMPVE
;
A
#
# COMPACT_ATOMS: atom_id res chain seq x y z
N TYR A 1 -10.19 -9.09 -7.90
CA TYR A 1 -8.73 -9.08 -7.71
C TYR A 1 -8.18 -10.28 -8.48
N ASP A 2 -7.11 -10.13 -9.25
CA ASP A 2 -6.51 -11.23 -10.01
C ASP A 2 -5.00 -11.27 -9.70
N ARG A 3 -4.58 -12.34 -9.05
CA ARG A 3 -3.22 -12.52 -8.54
C ARG A 3 -2.21 -12.69 -9.67
N ASP A 4 -2.57 -13.46 -10.70
CA ASP A 4 -1.68 -13.77 -11.81
C ASP A 4 -1.36 -12.52 -12.62
N ILE A 5 -2.36 -11.63 -12.79
CA ILE A 5 -2.15 -10.32 -13.42
C ILE A 5 -1.16 -9.49 -12.61
N VAL A 6 -1.35 -9.39 -11.29
CA VAL A 6 -0.47 -8.62 -10.39
C VAL A 6 0.97 -9.11 -10.48
N LEU A 7 1.19 -10.42 -10.35
CA LEU A 7 2.52 -11.01 -10.39
C LEU A 7 3.17 -10.86 -11.76
N THR A 8 2.40 -10.98 -12.84
CA THR A 8 2.90 -10.81 -14.20
C THR A 8 3.36 -9.38 -14.44
N ILE A 9 2.59 -8.38 -14.00
CA ILE A 9 2.98 -6.95 -14.11
C ILE A 9 4.29 -6.69 -13.38
N LEU A 10 4.41 -7.16 -12.13
CA LEU A 10 5.62 -6.95 -11.34
C LEU A 10 6.85 -7.62 -11.96
N LYS A 11 6.71 -8.87 -12.44
CA LYS A 11 7.77 -9.57 -13.18
C LYS A 11 8.15 -8.86 -14.47
N LEU A 12 7.18 -8.31 -15.21
CA LEU A 12 7.46 -7.55 -16.43
C LEU A 12 8.27 -6.28 -16.14
N TYR A 13 8.01 -5.59 -15.04
CA TYR A 13 8.80 -4.43 -14.61
C TYR A 13 10.20 -4.79 -14.14
N GLN A 14 10.41 -5.97 -13.55
CA GLN A 14 11.75 -6.48 -13.26
C GLN A 14 12.55 -6.74 -14.55
N LEU A 15 11.91 -7.34 -15.55
CA LEU A 15 12.54 -7.66 -16.83
C LEU A 15 12.77 -6.42 -17.71
N ASN A 16 11.91 -5.39 -17.57
CA ASN A 16 11.91 -4.20 -18.42
C ASN A 16 11.91 -2.93 -17.55
N PRO A 17 13.08 -2.53 -17.03
CA PRO A 17 13.21 -1.38 -16.12
C PRO A 17 12.74 -0.06 -16.74
N ASP A 18 12.84 0.10 -18.07
CA ASP A 18 12.40 1.27 -18.83
C ASP A 18 10.87 1.44 -18.89
N LYS A 19 10.13 0.36 -18.66
CA LYS A 19 8.66 0.35 -18.68
C LYS A 19 8.05 0.54 -17.30
N TYR A 20 8.88 0.77 -16.27
CA TYR A 20 8.43 0.93 -14.90
C TYR A 20 7.48 2.11 -14.75
N ASP A 21 6.28 1.84 -14.23
CA ASP A 21 5.29 2.85 -13.88
C ASP A 21 5.00 2.79 -12.38
N GLU A 22 5.39 3.84 -11.67
CA GLU A 22 5.19 3.97 -10.23
C GLU A 22 3.70 3.97 -9.85
N GLY A 23 2.84 4.58 -10.67
CA GLY A 23 1.40 4.64 -10.42
C GLY A 23 0.76 3.25 -10.46
N ILE A 24 1.20 2.41 -11.40
CA ILE A 24 0.75 1.01 -11.48
C ILE A 24 1.28 0.21 -10.29
N VAL A 25 2.55 0.37 -9.91
CA VAL A 25 3.12 -0.32 -8.73
C VAL A 25 2.39 0.08 -7.45
N ARG A 26 2.09 1.36 -7.27
CA ARG A 26 1.28 1.88 -6.17
C ARG A 26 -0.10 1.21 -6.14
N LEU A 27 -0.78 1.14 -7.29
CA LEU A 27 -2.08 0.50 -7.41
C LEU A 27 -2.01 -0.99 -7.08
N VAL A 28 -0.99 -1.69 -7.56
CA VAL A 28 -0.74 -3.11 -7.27
C VAL A 28 -0.57 -3.33 -5.77
N LEU A 29 0.26 -2.54 -5.09
CA LEU A 29 0.45 -2.62 -3.64
C LEU A 29 -0.85 -2.38 -2.87
N LEU A 30 -1.64 -1.37 -3.27
CA LEU A 30 -2.95 -1.13 -2.66
C LEU A 30 -3.91 -2.31 -2.89
N LYS A 31 -3.93 -2.88 -4.09
CA LYS A 31 -4.76 -4.05 -4.40
C LYS A 31 -4.36 -5.28 -3.61
N THR A 32 -3.07 -5.49 -3.33
CA THR A 32 -2.62 -6.59 -2.48
C THR A 32 -2.91 -6.37 -1.01
N LEU A 33 -2.97 -5.12 -0.53
CA LEU A 33 -3.43 -4.81 0.83
C LEU A 33 -4.89 -5.15 1.08
N MET A 34 -5.74 -5.07 0.04
CA MET A 34 -7.16 -5.44 0.14
C MET A 34 -7.39 -6.95 0.34
N VAL A 35 -6.38 -7.79 0.10
CA VAL A 35 -6.50 -9.26 0.23
C VAL A 35 -5.72 -9.80 1.41
N LEU A 36 -5.34 -8.95 2.37
CA LEU A 36 -4.77 -9.41 3.63
C LEU A 36 -5.76 -10.35 4.34
N PRO A 37 -5.27 -11.45 4.96
CA PRO A 37 -3.88 -11.74 5.31
C PRO A 37 -3.05 -12.49 4.24
N SER A 38 -3.45 -12.49 2.97
CA SER A 38 -2.67 -13.14 1.91
C SER A 38 -1.22 -12.64 1.84
N ALA A 39 -0.31 -13.55 1.47
CA ALA A 39 1.12 -13.26 1.27
C ALA A 39 1.39 -12.35 0.04
N ASP A 40 0.37 -11.96 -0.72
CA ASP A 40 0.52 -11.17 -1.94
C ASP A 40 1.17 -9.80 -1.70
N PHE A 41 0.91 -9.15 -0.58
CA PHE A 41 1.57 -7.88 -0.25
C PHE A 41 3.06 -8.07 0.02
N ALA A 42 3.43 -9.12 0.76
CA ALA A 42 4.83 -9.48 1.00
C ALA A 42 5.57 -9.85 -0.29
N LEU A 43 4.93 -10.63 -1.16
CA LEU A 43 5.46 -10.99 -2.47
C LEU A 43 5.63 -9.76 -3.36
N ALA A 44 4.64 -8.88 -3.41
CA ALA A 44 4.73 -7.65 -4.19
C ALA A 44 5.90 -6.77 -3.73
N LYS A 45 6.10 -6.60 -2.41
CA LYS A 45 7.25 -5.90 -1.84
C LYS A 45 8.58 -6.52 -2.25
N CYS A 46 8.68 -7.85 -2.26
CA CYS A 46 9.90 -8.56 -2.67
C CYS A 46 10.18 -8.45 -4.17
N LEU A 47 9.14 -8.37 -4.99
CA LEU A 47 9.27 -8.23 -6.44
C LEU A 47 9.62 -6.79 -6.87
N ILE A 48 9.32 -5.79 -6.06
CA ILE A 48 9.69 -4.42 -6.37
C ILE A 48 11.12 -4.17 -5.89
N ASP A 49 11.97 -3.72 -6.80
CA ASP A 49 13.35 -3.38 -6.48
C ASP A 49 13.40 -2.30 -5.37
N SER A 50 14.15 -2.54 -4.30
CA SER A 50 14.22 -1.61 -3.16
C SER A 50 14.70 -0.22 -3.56
N ASN A 51 15.47 -0.11 -4.65
CA ASN A 51 15.92 1.16 -5.19
C ASN A 51 14.79 2.00 -5.80
N ARG A 52 13.64 1.37 -6.11
CA ARG A 52 12.45 2.01 -6.69
C ARG A 52 11.39 2.39 -5.65
N LEU A 53 11.53 1.90 -4.41
CA LEU A 53 10.64 2.22 -3.29
C LEU A 53 10.96 3.57 -2.62
N GLY A 54 11.89 4.36 -3.16
CA GLY A 54 12.31 5.65 -2.61
C GLY A 54 11.29 6.79 -2.76
N SER A 55 10.24 6.59 -3.57
CA SER A 55 9.17 7.59 -3.74
C SER A 55 8.38 7.80 -2.46
N GLN A 56 8.02 9.06 -2.19
CA GLN A 56 7.15 9.39 -1.06
C GLN A 56 5.77 8.75 -1.19
N GLU A 57 5.24 8.58 -2.40
CA GLU A 57 3.95 7.94 -2.64
C GLU A 57 4.00 6.45 -2.27
N LEU A 58 5.03 5.74 -2.76
CA LEU A 58 5.21 4.32 -2.47
C LEU A 58 5.49 4.08 -0.99
N LYS A 59 6.32 4.93 -0.38
CA LYS A 59 6.60 4.86 1.06
C LYS A 59 5.32 4.97 1.89
N ARG A 60 4.39 5.86 1.53
CA ARG A 60 3.08 5.95 2.21
C ARG A 60 2.26 4.67 2.10
N VAL A 61 2.28 3.98 0.94
CA VAL A 61 1.60 2.67 0.80
C VAL A 61 2.28 1.62 1.68
N LEU A 62 3.62 1.60 1.74
CA LEU A 62 4.37 0.65 2.55
C LEU A 62 4.14 0.88 4.05
N ASP A 63 4.11 2.13 4.50
CA ASP A 63 3.82 2.50 5.88
C ASP A 63 2.38 2.09 6.25
N LEU A 64 1.41 2.34 5.37
CA LEU A 64 0.04 1.88 5.52
C LEU A 64 -0.05 0.35 5.58
N GLY A 65 0.69 -0.33 4.71
CA GLY A 65 0.75 -1.78 4.69
C GLY A 65 1.34 -2.36 5.96
N SER A 66 2.36 -1.72 6.53
CA SER A 66 2.96 -2.11 7.80
C SER A 66 1.96 -1.99 8.97
N VAL A 67 1.11 -0.97 8.97
CA VAL A 67 0.02 -0.80 9.93
C VAL A 67 -1.00 -1.93 9.82
N LEU A 68 -1.41 -2.28 8.60
CA LEU A 68 -2.36 -3.36 8.35
C LEU A 68 -1.77 -4.75 8.64
N GLU A 69 -0.50 -5.00 8.30
CA GLU A 69 0.22 -6.24 8.63
C GLU A 69 0.42 -6.39 10.15
N SER A 70 0.54 -5.28 10.89
CA SER A 70 0.61 -5.29 12.36
C SER A 70 -0.76 -5.36 13.04
N CYS A 71 -1.84 -5.49 12.26
CA CYS A 71 -3.23 -5.45 12.73
C CYS A 71 -3.60 -4.17 13.51
N ASP A 72 -2.90 -3.06 13.27
CA ASP A 72 -3.18 -1.78 13.94
C ASP A 72 -4.25 -0.99 13.18
N PHE A 73 -5.47 -1.53 13.20
CA PHE A 73 -6.60 -0.90 12.54
C PHE A 73 -6.98 0.44 13.17
N ALA A 74 -6.63 0.69 14.44
CA ALA A 74 -6.90 1.95 15.12
C ALA A 74 -6.20 3.14 14.43
N ILE A 75 -4.92 2.96 14.09
CA ILE A 75 -4.17 3.94 13.30
C ILE A 75 -4.76 4.08 11.90
N PHE A 76 -5.04 2.96 11.22
CA PHE A 76 -5.62 2.97 9.87
C PHE A 76 -6.91 3.79 9.80
N TRP A 77 -7.87 3.52 10.69
CA TRP A 77 -9.15 4.23 10.70
C TRP A 77 -8.99 5.69 11.13
N SER A 78 -8.05 6.01 12.03
CA SER A 78 -7.72 7.40 12.38
C SER A 78 -7.18 8.17 11.17
N LEU A 79 -6.35 7.53 10.33
CA LEU A 79 -5.86 8.14 9.08
C LEU A 79 -7.03 8.39 8.11
N MET A 80 -7.93 7.43 7.93
CA MET A 80 -9.08 7.55 7.01
C MET A 80 -10.08 8.63 7.43
N LYS A 81 -10.31 8.77 8.74
CA LYS A 81 -11.18 9.80 9.32
C LYS A 81 -10.51 11.18 9.43
N GLY A 82 -9.21 11.26 9.21
CA GLY A 82 -8.44 12.50 9.40
C GLY A 82 -8.26 12.90 10.87
N GLU A 83 -8.49 11.95 11.79
CA GLU A 83 -8.29 12.14 13.23
C GLU A 83 -6.83 11.89 13.66
N TYR A 84 -6.04 11.26 12.77
CA TYR A 84 -4.63 11.00 13.01
C TYR A 84 -3.84 12.31 13.13
N LYS A 85 -3.14 12.45 14.27
CA LYS A 85 -2.28 13.61 14.54
C LYS A 85 -0.83 13.20 14.34
N PRO A 86 -0.17 13.66 13.26
CA PRO A 86 1.24 13.37 13.07
C PRO A 86 2.06 14.00 14.20
N THR A 87 3.01 13.24 14.70
CA THR A 87 3.98 13.72 15.67
C THR A 87 5.04 14.58 14.99
N THR A 88 5.73 15.43 15.76
CA THR A 88 6.88 16.21 15.26
C THR A 88 8.16 15.37 15.14
N ASP A 89 8.06 14.06 15.37
CA ASP A 89 9.20 13.17 15.34
C ASP A 89 9.72 12.98 13.91
N ILE A 90 11.03 12.81 13.77
CA ILE A 90 11.67 12.61 12.46
C ILE A 90 11.22 11.28 11.85
N SER A 91 10.92 10.29 12.71
CA SER A 91 10.42 8.95 12.38
C SER A 91 8.92 8.90 12.06
N GLU A 92 8.20 10.04 12.16
CA GLU A 92 6.77 10.10 11.82
C GLU A 92 6.53 9.63 10.38
N ARG A 93 5.78 8.53 10.25
CA ARG A 93 5.51 7.84 8.99
C ARG A 93 4.40 8.53 8.20
N PHE A 94 3.41 9.09 8.90
CA PHE A 94 2.22 9.69 8.29
C PHE A 94 2.22 11.21 8.40
N LYS A 95 3.30 11.86 7.96
CA LYS A 95 3.44 13.34 7.99
C LYS A 95 2.30 14.08 7.29
N ILE A 96 1.71 13.47 6.26
CA ILE A 96 0.60 14.02 5.48
C ILE A 96 -0.53 12.98 5.43
N PRO A 97 -1.34 12.84 6.49
CA PRO A 97 -2.35 11.79 6.59
C PRO A 97 -3.46 11.93 5.54
N GLN A 98 -3.72 13.17 5.08
CA GLN A 98 -4.70 13.46 4.04
C GLN A 98 -4.37 12.77 2.70
N GLU A 99 -3.08 12.70 2.35
CA GLU A 99 -2.65 12.06 1.10
C GLU A 99 -2.80 10.54 1.17
N VAL A 100 -2.57 9.95 2.35
CA VAL A 100 -2.82 8.52 2.59
C VAL A 100 -4.30 8.21 2.43
N ALA A 101 -5.18 9.01 3.05
CA ALA A 101 -6.62 8.85 2.93
C ALA A 101 -7.10 9.04 1.48
N ARG A 102 -6.56 10.03 0.77
CA ARG A 102 -6.88 10.28 -0.65
C ARG A 102 -6.48 9.11 -1.53
N MET A 103 -5.30 8.56 -1.32
CA MET A 103 -4.79 7.39 -2.03
C MET A 103 -5.67 6.16 -1.79
N VAL A 104 -6.08 5.89 -0.55
CA VAL A 104 -6.98 4.77 -0.25
C VAL A 104 -8.36 4.98 -0.87
N LYS A 105 -8.94 6.18 -0.74
CA LYS A 105 -10.24 6.53 -1.35
C LYS A 105 -10.25 6.45 -2.87
N SER A 106 -9.09 6.55 -3.51
CA SER A 106 -8.98 6.35 -4.97
C SER A 106 -9.18 4.88 -5.39
N VAL A 107 -9.06 3.94 -4.46
CA VAL A 107 -9.25 2.50 -4.69
C VAL A 107 -10.64 2.09 -4.19
N ALA A 108 -11.56 1.91 -5.14
CA ALA A 108 -12.91 1.45 -4.82
C ALA A 108 -12.89 0.10 -4.05
N GLY A 109 -13.69 0.03 -2.98
CA GLY A 109 -13.85 -1.15 -2.14
C GLY A 109 -12.70 -1.41 -1.16
N PHE A 110 -11.70 -0.53 -1.05
CA PHE A 110 -10.56 -0.75 -0.15
C PHE A 110 -10.97 -0.83 1.33
N GLU A 111 -11.76 0.15 1.81
CA GLU A 111 -12.21 0.18 3.20
C GLU A 111 -13.09 -1.03 3.56
N GLU A 112 -13.94 -1.48 2.62
CA GLU A 112 -14.77 -2.67 2.79
C GLU A 112 -13.92 -3.94 2.90
N ALA A 113 -12.91 -4.07 2.04
CA ALA A 113 -11.98 -5.19 2.06
C ALA A 113 -11.16 -5.24 3.36
N VAL A 114 -10.78 -4.09 3.92
CA VAL A 114 -10.09 -4.00 5.22
C VAL A 114 -11.03 -4.31 6.39
N ARG A 115 -12.34 -3.98 6.30
CA ARG A 115 -13.33 -4.31 7.35
C ARG A 115 -13.69 -5.78 7.39
N MET A 116 -13.71 -6.44 6.24
CA MET A 116 -14.05 -7.84 6.09
C MET A 116 -12.87 -8.58 5.48
N PRO A 117 -11.80 -8.86 6.26
CA PRO A 117 -10.79 -9.82 5.82
C PRO A 117 -11.53 -11.12 5.53
N VAL A 118 -11.46 -11.56 4.28
CA VAL A 118 -12.23 -12.70 3.75
C VAL A 118 -11.99 -13.92 4.66
N GLU A 119 -13.08 -14.48 5.22
CA GLU A 119 -13.11 -15.76 5.94
C GLU A 119 -12.68 -16.94 5.06
#